data_AF-A0AAV5J1D3-F1
#
_entry.id   AF-A0AAV5J1D3-F1
#
_cell.length_a   1.000
_cell.length_b   1.000
_cell.length_c   1.000
_cell.angle_alpha   90.00
_cell.angle_beta   90.00
_cell.angle_gamma   90.00
#
_symmetry.space_group_name_H-M   'P 1'
#
loop_
_entity.id
_entity.type
_entity.pdbx_description
1 polymer ?
#
loop_
_entity_poly.entity_id
_entity_poly.type
_entity_poly.pdbx_seq_one_letter_code
_entity_poly.pdbx_strand_id
1 'polypeptide(L)'
;MTAVVKELDEFSKALRKLKGFARAGFVAELDMENVGLIEKYQSDLLADGMRLSGWAIQEGSSSLYGLIHERLLAMYICAGRALEAERQLWEMKLVGKQADGDLYDIVLAICASQKESNAIARLLTRMEILSSLCKKKTSSWLLRGYIKGGHINDAAQTLIKMLDLGLYPDYLDRAAVMQGLRKRIQQPGNVERYLNLCKHLYGASLI
;
A
#
# COMPACT_ATOMS: atom_id res chain seq x y z
N MET A 1 14.12 17.45 6.68
CA MET A 1 13.23 16.29 6.42
C MET A 1 11.95 16.65 5.69
N THR A 2 11.19 17.69 6.07
CA THR A 2 9.94 18.05 5.36
C THR A 2 10.11 18.29 3.86
N ALA A 3 11.22 18.91 3.44
CA ALA A 3 11.53 19.10 2.01
C ALA A 3 11.68 17.75 1.28
N VAL A 4 12.44 16.80 1.84
CA VAL A 4 12.61 15.44 1.31
C VAL A 4 11.26 14.73 1.13
N VAL A 5 10.37 14.82 2.13
CA VAL A 5 9.02 14.23 2.03
C VAL A 5 8.23 14.84 0.89
N LYS A 6 8.24 16.18 0.74
CA LYS A 6 7.54 16.86 -0.37
C LYS A 6 8.10 16.47 -1.73
N GLU A 7 9.42 16.39 -1.85
CA GLU A 7 10.10 16.02 -3.09
C GLU A 7 9.78 14.58 -3.49
N LEU A 8 9.84 13.64 -2.54
CA LEU A 8 9.42 12.25 -2.77
C LEU A 8 7.94 12.13 -3.11
N ASP A 9 7.07 12.95 -2.51
CA ASP A 9 5.64 12.95 -2.82
C ASP A 9 5.40 13.39 -4.28
N GLU A 10 5.97 14.53 -4.70
CA GLU A 10 5.87 15.00 -6.07
C GLU A 10 6.52 14.04 -7.07
N PHE A 11 7.67 13.47 -6.73
CA PHE A 11 8.31 12.42 -7.52
C PHE A 11 7.41 11.20 -7.68
N SER A 12 6.76 10.74 -6.60
CA SER A 12 5.83 9.61 -6.64
C SER A 12 4.61 9.88 -7.52
N LYS A 13 4.12 11.13 -7.55
CA LYS A 13 3.00 11.56 -8.41
C LYS A 13 3.42 11.60 -9.87
N ALA A 14 4.60 12.17 -10.15
CA ALA A 14 5.16 12.21 -11.50
C ALA A 14 5.36 10.80 -12.06
N LEU A 15 5.96 9.89 -11.28
CA LEU A 15 6.18 8.51 -11.69
C LEU A 15 4.86 7.75 -11.96
N ARG A 16 3.83 8.00 -11.14
CA ARG A 16 2.49 7.44 -11.39
C ARG A 16 1.89 7.92 -12.71
N LYS A 17 2.02 9.22 -13.03
CA LYS A 17 1.55 9.77 -14.31
C LYS A 17 2.32 9.18 -15.49
N LEU A 18 3.65 9.11 -15.39
CA LEU A 18 4.52 8.53 -16.41
C LEU A 18 4.16 7.06 -16.71
N LYS A 19 4.00 6.24 -15.66
CA LYS A 19 3.53 4.84 -15.81
C LYS A 19 2.12 4.77 -16.42
N GLY A 20 1.27 5.75 -16.14
CA GLY A 20 -0.05 5.89 -16.79
C GLY A 20 0.05 6.14 -18.29
N PHE A 21 0.91 7.07 -18.71
CA PHE A 21 1.15 7.38 -20.13
C PHE A 21 1.75 6.20 -20.88
N ALA A 22 2.72 5.49 -20.28
CA ALA A 22 3.29 4.29 -20.86
C ALA A 22 2.22 3.20 -21.07
N ARG A 23 1.38 2.93 -20.07
CA ARG A 23 0.28 1.94 -20.18
C ARG A 23 -0.78 2.31 -21.22
N ALA A 24 -0.97 3.60 -21.49
CA ALA A 24 -1.89 4.10 -22.51
C ALA A 24 -1.25 4.15 -23.91
N GLY A 25 0.04 3.85 -24.04
CA GLY A 25 0.77 3.89 -25.31
C GLY A 25 1.14 5.30 -25.78
N PHE A 26 1.02 6.33 -24.93
CA PHE A 26 1.39 7.71 -25.29
C PHE A 26 2.90 7.97 -25.25
N VAL A 27 3.63 7.14 -24.50
CA VAL A 27 5.10 7.20 -24.37
C VAL A 27 5.63 5.78 -24.45
N ALA A 28 6.86 5.61 -24.94
CA ALA A 28 7.56 4.34 -24.91
C ALA A 28 7.68 3.79 -23.48
N GLU A 29 7.78 2.47 -23.35
CA GLU A 29 8.11 1.85 -22.07
C GLU A 29 9.49 2.31 -21.61
N LEU A 30 9.65 2.45 -20.29
CA LEU A 30 10.92 2.86 -19.70
C LEU A 30 11.94 1.74 -19.89
N ASP A 31 13.06 2.07 -20.54
CA ASP A 31 14.20 1.17 -20.63
C ASP A 31 14.90 0.99 -19.27
N MET A 32 15.82 0.03 -19.23
CA MET A 32 16.56 -0.32 -18.01
C MET A 32 17.39 0.84 -17.45
N GLU A 33 17.91 1.71 -18.32
CA GLU A 33 18.71 2.86 -17.91
C GLU A 33 17.83 3.91 -17.20
N ASN A 34 16.69 4.26 -17.80
CA ASN A 34 15.72 5.19 -17.21
C ASN A 34 15.16 4.65 -15.88
N VAL A 35 14.86 3.34 -15.81
CA VAL A 35 14.45 2.71 -14.55
C VAL A 35 15.55 2.83 -13.50
N GLY A 36 16.81 2.54 -13.85
CA GLY A 36 17.95 2.68 -12.95
C GLY A 36 18.15 4.11 -12.43
N LEU A 37 17.99 5.12 -13.29
CA LEU A 37 18.07 6.53 -12.90
C LEU A 37 16.95 6.93 -11.91
N ILE A 38 15.72 6.47 -12.16
CA ILE A 38 14.56 6.68 -11.28
C ILE A 38 14.82 6.06 -9.90
N GLU A 39 15.30 4.81 -9.86
CA GLU A 39 15.60 4.09 -8.62
C GLU A 39 16.76 4.73 -7.85
N LYS A 40 17.80 5.17 -8.56
CA LYS A 40 18.93 5.88 -7.97
C LYS A 40 18.49 7.19 -7.33
N TYR A 41 17.77 8.03 -8.05
CA TYR A 41 17.29 9.30 -7.52
C TYR A 41 16.40 9.12 -6.27
N GLN A 42 15.49 8.14 -6.29
CA GLN A 42 14.69 7.81 -5.11
C GLN A 42 15.57 7.35 -3.92
N SER A 43 16.58 6.53 -4.19
CA SER A 43 17.50 6.01 -3.17
C SER A 43 18.35 7.13 -2.56
N ASP A 44 18.83 8.07 -3.37
CA ASP A 44 19.60 9.23 -2.92
C ASP A 44 18.75 10.14 -2.02
N LEU A 45 17.49 10.41 -2.39
CA LEU A 45 16.56 11.17 -1.55
C LEU A 45 16.27 10.48 -0.21
N LEU A 46 16.10 9.15 -0.23
CA LEU A 46 15.93 8.36 0.99
C LEU A 46 17.17 8.42 1.88
N ALA A 47 18.37 8.33 1.29
CA ALA A 47 19.63 8.45 2.01
C ALA A 47 19.79 9.81 2.69
N ASP A 48 19.43 10.90 1.99
CA ASP A 48 19.42 12.23 2.57
C ASP A 48 18.44 12.37 3.73
N GLY A 49 17.23 11.81 3.58
CA GLY A 49 16.24 11.78 4.65
C GLY A 49 16.74 11.04 5.90
N MET A 50 17.41 9.90 5.72
CA MET A 50 18.02 9.13 6.81
C MET A 50 19.21 9.85 7.46
N ARG A 51 20.04 10.54 6.68
CA ARG A 51 21.15 11.32 7.22
C ARG A 51 20.63 12.48 8.08
N LEU A 52 19.60 13.18 7.60
CA LEU A 52 18.96 14.27 8.34
C LEU A 52 18.27 13.78 9.62
N SER A 53 17.65 12.60 9.59
CA SER A 53 17.06 12.03 10.81
C SER A 53 18.13 11.62 11.81
N GLY A 54 19.23 11.00 11.36
CA GLY A 54 20.38 10.66 12.19
C GLY A 54 20.97 11.88 12.89
N TRP A 55 21.21 12.96 12.14
CA TRP A 55 21.68 14.23 12.71
C TRP A 55 20.67 14.82 13.70
N ALA A 56 19.37 14.80 13.38
CA ALA A 56 18.33 15.29 14.28
C ALA A 56 18.19 14.47 15.57
N ILE A 57 18.52 13.18 15.55
CA ILE A 57 18.54 12.33 16.74
C ILE A 57 19.77 12.64 17.61
N GLN A 58 20.92 12.93 16.98
CA GLN A 58 22.17 13.24 17.70
C GLN A 58 22.13 14.61 18.38
N GLU A 59 21.64 15.64 17.68
CA GLU A 59 21.63 17.02 18.18
C GLU A 59 20.32 17.38 18.91
N GLY A 60 19.25 16.62 18.66
CA GLY A 60 17.91 16.93 19.16
C GLY A 60 17.63 16.39 20.55
N SER A 61 16.61 16.96 21.21
CA SER A 61 16.04 16.39 22.42
C SER A 61 15.15 15.19 22.10
N SER A 62 15.02 14.27 23.07
CA SER A 62 14.17 13.06 22.96
C SER A 62 12.70 13.37 22.62
N SER A 63 12.21 14.57 22.95
CA SER A 63 10.86 15.04 22.58
C SER A 63 10.63 15.13 21.06
N LEU A 64 11.69 15.19 20.25
CA LEU A 64 11.60 15.28 18.79
C LEU A 64 11.49 13.90 18.12
N TYR A 65 11.81 12.80 18.81
CA TYR A 65 11.90 11.48 18.18
C TYR A 65 10.59 11.05 17.53
N GLY A 66 9.44 11.29 18.18
CA GLY A 66 8.14 11.01 17.59
C GLY A 66 7.90 11.79 16.29
N LEU A 67 8.34 13.05 16.20
CA LEU A 67 8.25 13.82 14.96
C LEU A 67 9.20 13.28 13.88
N ILE A 68 10.39 12.84 14.27
CA ILE A 68 11.38 12.26 13.34
C ILE A 68 10.82 10.99 12.71
N HIS A 69 10.30 10.05 13.51
CA HIS A 69 9.71 8.81 12.99
C HIS A 69 8.46 9.06 12.14
N GLU A 70 7.64 10.05 12.48
CA GLU A 70 6.50 10.45 11.61
C GLU A 70 6.97 10.96 10.24
N ARG A 71 8.06 11.74 10.20
CA ARG A 71 8.62 12.23 8.93
C ARG A 71 9.28 11.12 8.12
N LEU A 72 9.99 10.18 8.77
CA LEU A 72 10.53 8.99 8.12
C LEU A 72 9.41 8.08 7.59
N LEU A 73 8.32 7.91 8.35
CA LEU A 73 7.15 7.16 7.91
C LEU A 73 6.56 7.77 6.63
N ALA A 74 6.32 9.08 6.62
CA ALA A 74 5.81 9.77 5.43
C ALA A 74 6.76 9.61 4.23
N MET A 75 8.06 9.74 4.46
CA MET A 75 9.11 9.53 3.45
C MET A 75 9.03 8.12 2.83
N TYR A 76 9.01 7.08 3.66
CA TYR A 76 8.92 5.69 3.19
C TYR A 76 7.58 5.37 2.54
N ILE A 77 6.48 5.98 2.99
CA ILE A 77 5.18 5.88 2.31
C ILE A 77 5.27 6.43 0.89
N CYS A 78 5.82 7.64 0.70
CA CYS A 78 5.97 8.27 -0.62
C CYS A 78 6.86 7.45 -1.55
N ALA A 79 7.93 6.86 -1.01
CA ALA A 79 8.81 5.98 -1.77
C ALA A 79 8.23 4.56 -2.00
N GLY A 80 7.14 4.21 -1.30
CA GLY A 80 6.57 2.86 -1.35
C GLY A 80 7.48 1.81 -0.72
N ARG A 81 8.16 2.12 0.39
CA ARG A 81 9.07 1.20 1.09
C ARG A 81 8.33 0.52 2.24
N ALA A 82 7.72 -0.63 1.97
CA ALA A 82 6.75 -1.29 2.86
C ALA A 82 7.32 -1.58 4.26
N LEU A 83 8.45 -2.27 4.31
CA LEU A 83 9.04 -2.76 5.56
C LEU A 83 9.61 -1.62 6.40
N GLU A 84 10.20 -0.61 5.75
CA GLU A 84 10.70 0.57 6.41
C GLU A 84 9.56 1.44 6.97
N ALA A 85 8.48 1.61 6.20
CA ALA A 85 7.30 2.33 6.67
C ALA A 85 6.65 1.61 7.87
N GLU A 86 6.49 0.28 7.80
CA GLU A 86 5.99 -0.50 8.93
C GLU A 86 6.88 -0.35 10.17
N ARG A 87 8.20 -0.42 10.01
CA ARG A 87 9.15 -0.18 11.11
C ARG A 87 8.92 1.18 11.76
N GLN A 88 8.73 2.24 10.99
CA GLN A 88 8.51 3.58 11.55
C GLN A 88 7.18 3.69 12.34
N LEU A 89 6.13 2.95 11.97
CA LEU A 89 4.91 2.88 12.78
C LEU A 89 5.21 2.31 14.19
N TRP A 90 6.09 1.31 14.28
CA TRP A 90 6.49 0.71 15.55
C TRP A 90 7.41 1.61 16.35
N GLU A 91 8.39 2.26 15.71
CA GLU A 91 9.27 3.23 16.38
C GLU A 91 8.47 4.41 16.96
N MET A 92 7.50 4.95 16.21
CA MET A 92 6.59 5.98 16.73
C MET A 92 5.89 5.51 18.01
N LYS A 93 5.35 4.29 18.00
CA LYS A 93 4.68 3.70 19.16
C LYS A 93 5.62 3.54 20.35
N LEU A 94 6.88 3.12 20.14
CA LEU A 94 7.88 2.96 21.19
C LEU A 94 8.23 4.28 21.87
N VAL A 95 8.29 5.38 21.11
CA VAL A 95 8.54 6.73 21.67
C VAL A 95 7.27 7.43 22.15
N GLY A 96 6.17 6.69 22.33
CA GLY A 96 4.91 7.20 22.89
C GLY A 96 4.04 8.01 21.93
N LYS A 97 4.32 7.98 20.62
CA LYS A 97 3.54 8.67 19.60
C LYS A 97 2.66 7.70 18.81
N GLN A 98 1.36 7.92 18.83
CA GLN A 98 0.42 7.16 18.01
C GLN A 98 0.40 7.71 16.58
N ALA A 99 0.45 6.81 15.59
CA ALA A 99 0.18 7.18 14.21
C ALA A 99 -1.32 7.08 13.89
N ASP A 100 -1.79 7.95 13.01
CA ASP A 100 -3.19 7.98 12.57
C ASP A 100 -3.60 6.66 11.92
N GLY A 101 -4.87 6.28 12.07
CA GLY A 101 -5.42 5.07 11.44
C GLY A 101 -5.19 5.03 9.92
N ASP A 102 -5.27 6.18 9.27
CA ASP A 102 -5.07 6.33 7.84
C ASP A 102 -3.64 6.01 7.41
N LEU A 103 -2.64 6.32 8.23
CA LEU A 103 -1.25 5.97 7.94
C LEU A 103 -1.04 4.45 8.01
N TYR A 104 -1.67 3.78 8.97
CA TYR A 104 -1.64 2.31 9.04
C TYR A 104 -2.30 1.67 7.81
N ASP A 105 -3.46 2.18 7.38
CA ASP A 105 -4.15 1.71 6.19
C ASP A 105 -3.29 1.86 4.93
N ILE A 106 -2.59 2.99 4.80
CA ILE A 106 -1.67 3.24 3.68
C ILE A 106 -0.49 2.26 3.69
N VAL A 107 0.16 2.07 4.85
CA VAL A 107 1.28 1.11 4.97
C VAL A 107 0.81 -0.31 4.66
N LEU A 108 -0.35 -0.71 5.16
CA LEU A 108 -0.96 -2.01 4.86
C LEU A 108 -1.16 -2.21 3.35
N ALA A 109 -1.66 -1.19 2.65
CA ALA A 109 -1.85 -1.25 1.20
C ALA A 109 -0.51 -1.33 0.44
N ILE A 110 0.54 -0.66 0.91
CA ILE A 110 1.88 -0.76 0.31
C ILE A 110 2.43 -2.17 0.51
N CYS A 111 2.37 -2.72 1.73
CA CYS A 111 2.77 -4.10 2.03
C CYS A 111 2.03 -5.11 1.16
N ALA A 112 0.70 -4.94 1.00
CA ALA A 112 -0.11 -5.77 0.12
C ALA A 112 0.32 -5.69 -1.34
N SER A 113 0.67 -4.50 -1.83
CA SER A 113 1.15 -4.35 -3.21
C SER A 113 2.49 -5.04 -3.47
N GLN A 114 3.31 -5.23 -2.43
CA GLN A 114 4.61 -5.92 -2.49
C GLN A 114 4.57 -7.37 -2.03
N LYS A 115 3.39 -7.86 -1.60
CA LYS A 115 3.19 -9.22 -1.06
C LYS A 115 4.02 -9.50 0.20
N GLU A 116 4.18 -8.49 1.06
CA GLU A 116 4.87 -8.61 2.35
C GLU A 116 3.98 -9.27 3.41
N SER A 117 3.71 -10.58 3.25
CA SER A 117 2.73 -11.33 4.05
C SER A 117 2.91 -11.20 5.56
N ASN A 118 4.16 -11.17 6.04
CA ASN A 118 4.46 -11.06 7.48
C ASN A 118 4.09 -9.67 8.02
N ALA A 119 4.40 -8.60 7.28
CA ALA A 119 4.03 -7.24 7.64
C ALA A 119 2.50 -7.06 7.62
N ILE A 120 1.85 -7.58 6.59
CA ILE A 120 0.39 -7.58 6.47
C ILE A 120 -0.24 -8.27 7.68
N ALA A 121 0.22 -9.47 8.06
CA ALA A 121 -0.30 -10.19 9.21
C ALA A 121 -0.17 -9.39 10.51
N ARG A 122 1.00 -8.79 10.78
CA ARG A 122 1.21 -7.95 11.97
C ARG A 122 0.29 -6.73 11.99
N LEU A 123 0.18 -6.00 10.87
CA LEU A 123 -0.68 -4.83 10.77
C LEU A 123 -2.17 -5.17 10.93
N LEU A 124 -2.61 -6.32 10.41
CA LEU A 124 -3.98 -6.79 10.52
C LEU A 124 -4.38 -7.20 11.94
N THR A 125 -3.45 -7.51 12.85
CA THR A 125 -3.80 -7.75 14.27
C THR A 125 -4.54 -6.58 14.90
N ARG A 126 -4.30 -5.35 14.42
CA ARG A 126 -5.01 -4.16 14.89
C ARG A 126 -6.47 -4.14 14.45
N MET A 127 -6.85 -4.85 13.38
CA MET A 127 -8.23 -4.83 12.89
C MET A 127 -9.22 -5.42 13.88
N GLU A 128 -8.82 -6.37 14.73
CA GLU A 128 -9.75 -7.09 15.62
C GLU A 128 -10.54 -6.14 16.51
N ILE A 129 -9.87 -5.10 17.01
CA ILE A 129 -10.41 -4.07 17.90
C ILE A 129 -11.09 -2.90 17.18
N LEU A 130 -11.13 -2.88 15.84
CA LEU A 130 -11.74 -1.80 15.06
C LEU A 130 -13.27 -1.94 14.98
N SER A 131 -13.95 -0.80 14.86
CA SER A 131 -15.36 -0.75 14.51
C SER A 131 -15.60 -1.35 13.11
N SER A 132 -16.84 -1.76 12.82
CA SER A 132 -17.21 -2.31 11.50
C SER A 132 -16.87 -1.33 10.35
N LEU A 133 -17.11 -0.03 10.55
CA LEU A 133 -16.79 1.02 9.58
C LEU A 133 -15.29 1.08 9.30
N CYS A 134 -14.47 1.05 10.34
CA CYS A 134 -13.01 1.04 10.21
C CYS A 134 -12.51 -0.25 9.55
N LYS A 135 -13.08 -1.42 9.90
CA LYS A 135 -12.77 -2.69 9.24
C LYS A 135 -13.03 -2.63 7.74
N LYS A 136 -14.18 -2.09 7.32
CA LYS A 136 -14.48 -1.89 5.89
C LYS A 136 -13.41 -1.02 5.22
N LYS A 137 -13.07 0.13 5.81
CA LYS A 137 -12.05 1.04 5.27
C LYS A 137 -10.69 0.35 5.10
N THR A 138 -10.19 -0.29 6.16
CA THR A 138 -8.89 -0.97 6.13
C THR A 138 -8.90 -2.15 5.16
N SER A 139 -9.98 -2.94 5.08
CA SER A 139 -10.12 -4.02 4.08
C SER A 139 -10.11 -3.49 2.65
N SER A 140 -10.76 -2.36 2.37
CA SER A 140 -10.72 -1.73 1.05
C SER A 140 -9.30 -1.27 0.68
N TRP A 141 -8.53 -0.73 1.63
CA TRP A 141 -7.13 -0.38 1.41
C TRP A 141 -6.26 -1.60 1.11
N LEU A 142 -6.42 -2.68 1.89
CA LEU A 142 -5.75 -3.97 1.65
C LEU A 142 -6.05 -4.51 0.25
N LEU A 143 -7.34 -4.53 -0.12
CA LEU A 143 -7.84 -4.97 -1.42
C LEU A 143 -7.19 -4.16 -2.56
N ARG A 144 -7.23 -2.83 -2.48
CA ARG A 144 -6.62 -1.92 -3.47
C ARG A 144 -5.11 -2.09 -3.55
N GLY A 145 -4.45 -2.36 -2.44
CA GLY A 145 -3.03 -2.71 -2.38
C GLY A 145 -2.72 -3.96 -3.21
N TYR A 146 -3.44 -5.06 -2.98
CA TYR A 146 -3.28 -6.29 -3.77
C TYR A 146 -3.58 -6.09 -5.25
N ILE A 147 -4.65 -5.36 -5.60
CA ILE A 147 -4.98 -5.01 -7.00
C ILE A 147 -3.81 -4.26 -7.64
N LYS A 148 -3.27 -3.23 -6.96
CA LYS A 148 -2.15 -2.42 -7.45
C LYS A 148 -0.89 -3.25 -7.67
N GLY A 149 -0.62 -4.22 -6.79
CA GLY A 149 0.50 -5.16 -6.90
C GLY A 149 0.29 -6.28 -7.93
N GLY A 150 -0.91 -6.40 -8.50
CA GLY A 150 -1.26 -7.49 -9.41
C GLY A 150 -1.45 -8.84 -8.71
N HIS A 151 -1.61 -8.85 -7.38
CA HIS A 151 -1.87 -10.03 -6.55
C HIS A 151 -3.37 -10.35 -6.52
N ILE A 152 -3.92 -10.63 -7.70
CA ILE A 152 -5.38 -10.72 -7.91
C ILE A 152 -6.04 -11.84 -7.08
N ASN A 153 -5.33 -12.93 -6.80
CA ASN A 153 -5.87 -14.02 -5.98
C ASN A 153 -6.07 -13.58 -4.52
N ASP A 154 -5.08 -12.90 -3.95
CA ASP A 154 -5.16 -12.32 -2.60
C ASP A 154 -6.23 -11.22 -2.53
N ALA A 155 -6.36 -10.43 -3.61
CA ALA A 155 -7.45 -9.46 -3.76
C ALA A 155 -8.83 -10.13 -3.77
N ALA A 156 -9.02 -11.21 -4.55
CA ALA A 156 -10.27 -11.95 -4.59
C ALA A 156 -10.62 -12.58 -3.23
N GLN A 157 -9.64 -13.13 -2.53
CA GLN A 157 -9.86 -13.67 -1.18
C GLN A 157 -10.22 -12.57 -0.17
N THR A 158 -9.57 -11.41 -0.26
CA THR A 158 -9.90 -10.26 0.59
C THR A 158 -11.33 -9.78 0.32
N LEU A 159 -11.73 -9.71 -0.94
CA LEU A 159 -13.08 -9.35 -1.36
C LEU A 159 -14.12 -10.33 -0.80
N ILE A 160 -13.89 -11.63 -0.92
CA ILE A 160 -14.78 -12.67 -0.35
C ILE A 160 -14.90 -12.51 1.17
N LYS A 161 -13.77 -12.38 1.88
CA LYS A 161 -13.78 -12.14 3.34
C LYS A 161 -14.58 -10.90 3.74
N MET A 162 -14.52 -9.83 2.94
CA MET A 162 -15.34 -8.65 3.18
C MET A 162 -16.83 -8.99 3.08
N LEU A 163 -17.25 -9.72 2.03
CA LEU A 163 -18.64 -10.14 1.85
C LEU A 163 -19.13 -11.05 2.98
N ASP A 164 -18.32 -12.01 3.41
CA ASP A 164 -18.63 -12.93 4.51
C ASP A 164 -18.86 -12.18 5.84
N LEU A 165 -18.18 -11.04 6.02
CA LEU A 165 -18.32 -10.15 7.18
C LEU A 165 -19.46 -9.13 7.02
N GLY A 166 -20.24 -9.19 5.93
CA GLY A 166 -21.27 -8.19 5.61
C GLY A 166 -20.72 -6.81 5.22
N LEU A 167 -19.44 -6.73 4.84
CA LEU A 167 -18.76 -5.52 4.41
C LEU A 167 -18.73 -5.47 2.88
N TYR A 168 -19.47 -4.56 2.27
CA TYR A 168 -19.56 -4.50 0.81
C TYR A 168 -18.46 -3.59 0.21
N PRO A 169 -17.55 -4.13 -0.63
CA PRO A 169 -16.54 -3.33 -1.34
C PRO A 169 -17.17 -2.44 -2.41
N ASP A 170 -16.47 -1.38 -2.84
CA ASP A 170 -16.97 -0.47 -3.87
C ASP A 170 -17.02 -1.14 -5.25
N TYR A 171 -17.92 -0.68 -6.13
CA TYR A 171 -18.10 -1.27 -7.47
C TYR A 171 -16.78 -1.36 -8.26
N LEU A 172 -15.97 -0.31 -8.25
CA LEU A 172 -14.70 -0.27 -8.97
C LEU A 172 -13.71 -1.33 -8.45
N ASP A 173 -13.68 -1.58 -7.15
CA ASP A 173 -12.81 -2.60 -6.56
C ASP A 173 -13.25 -3.99 -7.01
N ARG A 174 -14.56 -4.26 -7.00
CA ARG A 174 -15.14 -5.54 -7.47
C ARG A 174 -14.85 -5.76 -8.96
N ALA A 175 -15.08 -4.75 -9.79
CA ALA A 175 -14.83 -4.80 -11.22
C ALA A 175 -13.35 -5.05 -11.52
N ALA A 176 -12.43 -4.40 -10.79
CA ALA A 176 -10.99 -4.58 -10.97
C ALA A 176 -10.54 -6.03 -10.66
N VAL A 177 -11.04 -6.63 -9.57
CA VAL A 177 -10.73 -8.03 -9.23
C VAL A 177 -11.29 -8.98 -10.30
N MET A 178 -12.55 -8.80 -10.69
CA MET A 178 -13.22 -9.62 -11.72
C MET A 178 -12.48 -9.56 -13.05
N GLN A 179 -12.09 -8.36 -13.49
CA GLN A 179 -11.30 -8.17 -14.71
C GLN A 179 -9.92 -8.81 -14.58
N GLY A 180 -9.26 -8.69 -13.43
CA GLY A 180 -7.97 -9.31 -13.15
C GLY A 180 -8.03 -10.84 -13.25
N LEU A 181 -9.04 -11.46 -12.64
CA LEU A 181 -9.25 -12.92 -12.69
C LEU A 181 -9.55 -13.37 -14.12
N ARG A 182 -10.43 -12.65 -14.83
CA ARG A 182 -10.77 -12.94 -16.23
C ARG A 182 -9.55 -12.89 -17.15
N LYS A 183 -8.67 -11.89 -17.00
CA LYS A 183 -7.42 -11.79 -17.78
C LYS A 183 -6.47 -12.98 -17.54
N ARG A 184 -6.62 -13.67 -16.41
CA ARG A 184 -5.77 -14.80 -16.00
C ARG A 184 -6.57 -16.10 -15.92
N ILE A 185 -7.69 -16.22 -16.63
CA ILE A 185 -8.63 -17.33 -16.48
C ILE A 185 -8.03 -18.68 -16.84
N GLN A 186 -7.05 -18.69 -17.77
CA GLN A 186 -6.34 -19.89 -18.21
C GLN A 186 -5.37 -20.44 -17.15
N GLN A 187 -5.03 -19.67 -16.12
CA GLN A 187 -4.15 -20.15 -15.04
C GLN A 187 -4.92 -21.13 -14.12
N PRO A 188 -4.25 -22.17 -13.60
CA PRO A 188 -4.89 -23.19 -12.79
C PRO A 188 -5.57 -22.60 -11.54
N GLY A 189 -6.81 -23.01 -11.30
CA GLY A 189 -7.64 -22.58 -10.18
C GLY A 189 -8.29 -21.20 -10.34
N ASN A 190 -7.98 -20.41 -11.37
CA ASN A 190 -8.60 -19.09 -11.54
C ASN A 190 -10.05 -19.16 -12.02
N VAL A 191 -10.43 -20.19 -12.78
CA VAL A 191 -11.85 -20.45 -13.12
C VAL A 191 -12.67 -20.66 -11.86
N GLU A 192 -12.21 -21.53 -10.97
CA GLU A 192 -12.89 -21.81 -9.71
C GLU A 192 -12.99 -20.56 -8.83
N ARG A 193 -11.90 -19.81 -8.68
CA ARG A 193 -11.90 -18.53 -7.94
C ARG A 193 -12.87 -17.52 -8.53
N TYR A 194 -12.92 -17.40 -9.86
CA TYR A 194 -13.84 -16.50 -10.55
C TYR A 194 -15.29 -16.90 -10.29
N LEU A 195 -15.63 -18.18 -10.46
CA LEU A 195 -16.98 -18.68 -10.19
C LEU A 195 -17.37 -18.53 -8.72
N ASN A 196 -16.43 -18.80 -7.81
CA ASN A 196 -16.66 -18.64 -6.38
C ASN A 196 -16.95 -17.17 -6.03
N LEU A 197 -16.18 -16.23 -6.59
CA LEU A 197 -16.42 -14.81 -6.43
C LEU A 197 -17.79 -14.39 -7.00
N CYS A 198 -18.16 -14.87 -8.19
CA CYS A 198 -19.50 -14.61 -8.76
C CYS A 198 -20.62 -15.08 -7.83
N LYS A 199 -20.50 -16.28 -7.23
CA LYS A 199 -21.50 -16.80 -6.30
C LYS A 199 -21.69 -15.89 -5.08
N HIS A 200 -20.59 -15.43 -4.48
CA HIS A 200 -20.65 -14.51 -3.33
C HIS A 200 -21.26 -13.16 -3.72
N LEU A 201 -20.88 -12.63 -4.89
CA LEU A 201 -21.44 -11.37 -5.38
C LEU A 201 -22.93 -11.46 -5.70
N TYR A 202 -23.38 -12.57 -6.31
CA TYR A 202 -24.79 -12.83 -6.58
C TYR A 202 -25.59 -12.99 -5.27
N GLY A 203 -25.07 -13.75 -4.31
CA GLY A 203 -25.68 -13.89 -2.98
C GLY A 203 -25.82 -12.56 -2.23
N ALA A 204 -24.92 -11.61 -2.49
CA ALA A 204 -24.97 -10.26 -1.97
C ALA A 204 -25.79 -9.27 -2.83
N SER A 205 -26.43 -9.72 -3.92
CA SER A 205 -27.14 -8.87 -4.90
C SER A 205 -26.27 -7.74 -5.48
N LEU A 206 -24.98 -8.02 -5.71
CA LEU A 206 -24.00 -7.07 -6.26
C LEU A 206 -23.70 -7.27 -7.74
N ILE A 207 -24.24 -8.34 -8.35
CA ILE A 207 -24.28 -8.66 -9.78
C ILE A 207 -25.52 -9.50 -10.09
#